data_AF-A0A8S3F141-F1
#
_entry.id   AF-A0A8S3F141-F1
#
_cell.length_a   1.000
_cell.length_b   1.000
_cell.length_c   1.000
_cell.angle_alpha   90.00
_cell.angle_beta   90.00
_cell.angle_gamma   90.00
#
_symmetry.space_group_name_H-M   'P 1'
#
loop_
_entity.id
_entity.type
_entity.pdbx_description
1 polymer ?
#
loop_
_entity_poly.entity_id
_entity_poly.type
_entity_poly.pdbx_seq_one_letter_code
_entity_poly.pdbx_strand_id
1 'polypeptide(L)'
;MVKVAPRCLSSKCYNGGTCYEHSPASSIFAYCLCRPGFAGIRCETEYFRCPNNGFYADAYGCAQGKYFECVEQTITISRSCPRGLRYNFFLGRCDYAVNVACPIL
;
A
#
# COMPACT_ATOMS: atom_id res chain seq x y z
N MET A 1 22.49 7.08 -21.18
CA MET A 1 23.26 7.08 -19.92
C MET A 1 22.38 6.43 -18.85
N VAL A 2 22.75 5.26 -18.32
CA VAL A 2 22.02 4.64 -17.21
C VAL A 2 22.45 5.35 -15.92
N LYS A 3 21.53 6.05 -15.27
CA LYS A 3 21.80 6.65 -13.96
C LYS A 3 21.76 5.53 -12.93
N VAL A 4 22.94 5.08 -12.50
CA VAL A 4 23.05 4.07 -11.44
C VAL A 4 22.56 4.68 -10.13
N ALA A 5 21.72 3.95 -9.41
CA ALA A 5 21.17 4.30 -8.11
C ALA A 5 21.91 3.50 -7.01
N PRO A 6 23.07 3.97 -6.51
CA PRO A 6 23.95 3.21 -5.62
C PRO A 6 23.35 2.87 -4.25
N ARG A 7 22.49 3.73 -3.69
CA ARG A 7 21.74 3.43 -2.46
C ARG A 7 20.62 2.43 -2.68
N CYS A 8 20.04 2.36 -3.87
CA CYS A 8 19.12 1.27 -4.22
C CYS A 8 19.83 -0.07 -4.45
N LEU A 9 21.09 -0.07 -4.86
CA LEU A 9 21.91 -1.29 -4.90
C LEU A 9 22.20 -1.84 -3.49
N SER A 10 22.41 -0.96 -2.50
CA SER A 10 22.61 -1.39 -1.11
C SER A 10 21.31 -1.64 -0.34
N SER A 11 20.21 -0.98 -0.71
CA SER A 11 18.92 -1.05 -0.02
C SER A 11 17.92 -1.90 -0.81
N LYS A 12 17.98 -3.22 -0.64
CA LYS A 12 17.02 -4.13 -1.29
C LYS A 12 15.61 -3.94 -0.72
N CYS A 13 14.63 -3.63 -1.57
CA CYS A 13 13.21 -3.74 -1.27
C CYS A 13 12.72 -5.18 -1.49
N TYR A 14 11.94 -5.71 -0.56
CA TYR A 14 11.35 -7.04 -0.58
C TYR A 14 9.97 -7.03 -1.26
N ASN A 15 9.44 -8.23 -1.51
CA ASN A 15 8.06 -8.46 -1.99
C ASN A 15 7.67 -7.63 -3.22
N GLY A 16 8.65 -7.45 -4.13
CA GLY A 16 8.45 -6.71 -5.38
C GLY A 16 8.31 -5.20 -5.21
N GLY A 17 8.63 -4.64 -4.04
CA GLY A 17 8.71 -3.19 -3.83
C GLY A 17 9.71 -2.51 -4.76
N THR A 18 9.44 -1.25 -5.09
CA THR A 18 10.29 -0.46 -5.98
C THR A 18 11.17 0.48 -5.16
N CYS A 19 12.48 0.44 -5.39
CA CYS A 19 13.40 1.36 -4.74
C CYS A 19 13.48 2.69 -5.49
N TYR A 20 13.41 3.79 -4.75
CA TYR A 20 13.63 5.13 -5.25
C TYR A 20 14.77 5.79 -4.49
N GLU A 21 15.60 6.54 -5.21
CA GLU A 21 16.55 7.47 -4.59
C GLU A 21 15.99 8.88 -4.65
N HIS A 22 16.10 9.58 -3.53
CA HIS A 22 15.82 10.98 -3.42
C HIS A 22 17.12 11.71 -3.09
N SER A 23 17.48 12.69 -3.92
CA SER A 23 18.72 13.46 -3.79
C SER A 23 18.43 14.95 -3.56
N PRO A 24 17.91 15.35 -2.39
CA PRO A 24 17.77 16.76 -2.04
C PRO A 24 19.17 17.36 -1.80
N ALA A 25 19.50 18.45 -2.50
CA ALA A 25 20.66 19.38 -2.43
C ALA A 25 21.96 18.98 -1.68
N SER A 26 21.91 18.38 -0.49
CA SER A 26 23.06 18.04 0.37
C SER A 26 23.03 16.60 0.92
N SER A 27 22.07 15.75 0.54
CA SER A 27 22.01 14.36 0.97
C SER A 27 21.30 13.50 -0.06
N ILE A 28 21.68 12.23 -0.14
CA ILE A 28 20.97 11.22 -0.94
C ILE A 28 20.49 10.12 -0.01
N PHE A 29 19.22 9.77 -0.09
CA PHE A 29 18.63 8.66 0.64
C PHE A 29 17.80 7.80 -0.31
N ALA A 30 17.66 6.52 0.04
CA ALA A 30 16.80 5.59 -0.67
C ALA A 30 15.60 5.24 0.20
N TYR A 31 14.45 5.00 -0.44
CA TYR A 31 13.25 4.49 0.21
C TYR A 31 12.54 3.49 -0.70
N CYS A 32 11.79 2.57 -0.09
CA CYS A 32 11.02 1.57 -0.81
C CYS A 32 9.56 2.01 -0.93
N LEU A 33 9.02 1.97 -2.15
CA LEU A 33 7.59 2.00 -2.39
C LEU A 33 7.07 0.56 -2.40
N CYS A 34 6.20 0.24 -1.45
CA CYS A 34 5.65 -1.10 -1.32
C CYS A 34 4.48 -1.34 -2.27
N ARG A 35 4.36 -2.59 -2.74
CA ARG A 35 3.17 -3.05 -3.43
C ARG A 35 1.99 -3.13 -2.45
N PRO A 36 0.73 -3.06 -2.93
CA PRO A 36 -0.44 -3.34 -2.11
C PRO A 36 -0.30 -4.65 -1.32
N GLY A 37 -0.72 -4.64 -0.05
CA GLY A 37 -0.61 -5.78 0.86
C GLY A 37 0.74 -5.94 1.58
N PHE A 38 1.74 -5.10 1.26
CA PHE A 38 3.06 -5.11 1.91
C PHE A 38 3.39 -3.80 2.59
N ALA A 39 4.10 -3.88 3.72
CA ALA A 39 4.53 -2.74 4.53
C ALA A 39 5.94 -2.98 5.12
N GLY A 40 6.46 -1.98 5.84
CA GLY A 40 7.82 -1.96 6.38
C GLY A 40 8.76 -1.06 5.58
N ILE A 41 9.90 -0.69 6.18
CA ILE A 41 10.89 0.23 5.56
C ILE A 41 11.41 -0.36 4.24
N ARG A 42 11.45 -1.69 4.14
CA ARG A 42 11.93 -2.43 2.98
C ARG A 42 10.84 -3.32 2.39
N CYS A 43 9.57 -3.09 2.71
CA CYS A 43 8.44 -3.91 2.25
C CYS A 43 8.52 -5.40 2.66
N GLU A 44 9.17 -5.68 3.78
CA GLU A 44 9.42 -7.04 4.29
C GLU A 44 8.18 -7.73 4.87
N THR A 45 7.18 -6.95 5.29
CA THR A 45 5.98 -7.47 5.96
C THR A 45 4.83 -7.62 4.99
N GLU A 46 4.33 -8.83 4.78
CA GLU A 46 3.02 -9.09 4.17
C GLU A 46 1.96 -8.93 5.26
N TYR A 47 1.13 -7.89 5.17
CA TYR A 47 0.06 -7.64 6.17
C TYR A 47 -1.33 -8.04 5.67
N PHE A 48 -1.48 -8.22 4.36
CA PHE A 48 -2.76 -8.57 3.78
C PHE A 48 -2.58 -9.56 2.64
N ARG A 49 -3.44 -10.59 2.65
CA ARG A 49 -3.59 -11.57 1.58
C ARG A 49 -5.07 -11.70 1.24
N CYS A 50 -5.37 -11.80 -0.05
CA CYS A 50 -6.74 -11.99 -0.51
C CYS A 50 -7.28 -13.36 -0.04
N PRO A 51 -8.37 -13.39 0.75
CA PRO A 51 -8.94 -14.66 1.19
C PRO A 51 -9.82 -15.30 0.11
N ASN A 52 -10.56 -14.50 -0.66
CA ASN A 52 -11.37 -14.92 -1.80
C ASN A 52 -11.59 -13.72 -2.75
N ASN A 53 -12.39 -13.92 -3.80
CA ASN A 53 -12.76 -12.84 -4.71
C ASN A 53 -13.67 -11.85 -3.99
N GLY A 54 -13.36 -10.56 -4.11
CA GLY A 54 -14.15 -9.52 -3.46
C GLY A 54 -13.36 -8.25 -3.20
N PHE A 55 -13.95 -7.37 -2.39
CA PHE A 55 -13.37 -6.07 -2.05
C PHE A 55 -13.11 -5.98 -0.56
N TYR A 56 -11.89 -5.60 -0.17
CA TYR A 56 -11.44 -5.59 1.23
C TYR A 56 -10.81 -4.26 1.61
N ALA A 57 -11.03 -3.79 2.83
CA ALA A 57 -10.37 -2.58 3.31
C ALA A 57 -8.85 -2.77 3.35
N ASP A 58 -8.11 -1.77 2.87
CA ASP A 58 -6.67 -1.69 3.09
C ASP A 58 -6.47 -1.20 4.53
N ALA A 59 -5.91 -2.02 5.42
CA ALA A 59 -5.79 -1.65 6.82
C ALA A 59 -4.84 -0.44 7.05
N TYR A 60 -3.75 -0.33 6.28
CA TYR A 60 -2.83 0.82 6.33
C TYR A 60 -3.40 2.04 5.60
N GLY A 61 -4.18 1.80 4.55
CA GLY A 61 -4.82 2.83 3.74
C GLY A 61 -6.24 3.22 4.18
N CYS A 62 -6.77 2.62 5.24
CA CYS A 62 -8.19 2.69 5.60
C CYS A 62 -8.63 4.12 5.89
N ALA A 63 -7.81 4.88 6.62
CA ALA A 63 -8.11 6.26 6.97
C ALA A 63 -8.16 7.19 5.73
N GLN A 64 -7.45 6.83 4.65
CA GLN A 64 -7.51 7.50 3.35
C GLN A 64 -8.58 6.91 2.42
N GLY A 65 -9.38 5.97 2.92
CA GLY A 65 -10.44 5.31 2.16
C GLY A 65 -9.94 4.31 1.12
N LYS A 66 -8.72 3.78 1.27
CA LYS A 66 -8.19 2.77 0.34
C LYS A 66 -8.79 1.39 0.62
N TYR A 67 -8.94 0.63 -0.46
CA TYR A 67 -9.41 -0.75 -0.44
C TYR A 67 -8.86 -1.52 -1.64
N PHE A 68 -8.86 -2.84 -1.53
CA PHE A 68 -8.35 -3.77 -2.53
C PHE A 68 -9.49 -4.46 -3.26
N GLU A 69 -9.27 -4.74 -4.54
CA GLU A 69 -10.04 -5.69 -5.33
C GLU A 69 -9.23 -6.98 -5.48
N CYS A 70 -9.79 -8.07 -5.01
CA CYS A 70 -9.21 -9.40 -5.05
C CYS A 70 -9.88 -10.26 -6.10
N VAL A 71 -9.08 -10.88 -6.96
CA VAL A 71 -9.52 -11.88 -7.94
C VAL A 71 -8.46 -12.99 -7.95
N GLU A 72 -8.89 -14.24 -7.84
CA GLU A 72 -8.03 -15.43 -7.84
C GLU A 72 -6.87 -15.29 -6.82
N GLN A 73 -7.22 -14.93 -5.58
CA GLN A 73 -6.28 -14.76 -4.45
C GLN A 73 -5.20 -13.68 -4.66
N THR A 74 -5.36 -12.83 -5.68
CA THR A 74 -4.42 -11.77 -6.00
C THR A 74 -5.08 -10.40 -5.86
N ILE A 75 -4.34 -9.44 -5.31
CA ILE A 75 -4.76 -8.03 -5.34
C ILE A 75 -4.58 -7.55 -6.78
N THR A 76 -5.69 -7.34 -7.50
CA THR A 76 -5.66 -6.91 -8.90
C THR A 76 -5.62 -5.38 -9.01
N ILE A 77 -6.32 -4.68 -8.11
CA ILE A 77 -6.41 -3.22 -8.12
C ILE A 77 -6.42 -2.70 -6.67
N SER A 78 -5.70 -1.60 -6.43
CA SER A 78 -5.88 -0.76 -5.24
C SER A 78 -6.72 0.46 -5.61
N ARG A 79 -7.90 0.59 -4.98
CA ARG A 79 -8.87 1.66 -5.22
C ARG A 79 -8.94 2.61 -4.03
N SER A 80 -9.58 3.75 -4.22
CA SER A 80 -9.82 4.75 -3.17
C SER A 80 -11.26 5.20 -3.22
N CYS A 81 -11.87 5.34 -2.04
CA CYS A 81 -13.17 5.96 -1.89
C CYS A 81 -13.13 7.47 -2.25
N PRO A 82 -14.28 8.07 -2.56
CA PRO A 82 -14.39 9.53 -2.64
C PRO A 82 -13.86 10.20 -1.37
N ARG A 83 -13.41 11.45 -1.49
CA ARG A 83 -12.79 12.19 -0.38
C ARG A 83 -13.67 12.17 0.88
N GLY A 84 -13.07 11.81 2.01
CA GLY A 84 -13.72 11.79 3.32
C GLY A 84 -14.50 10.52 3.63
N LEU A 85 -14.67 9.60 2.67
CA LEU A 85 -15.33 8.32 2.86
C LEU A 85 -14.32 7.19 3.11
N ARG A 86 -14.78 6.13 3.76
CA ARG A 86 -14.01 4.92 4.06
C ARG A 86 -14.72 3.69 3.52
N TYR A 87 -13.97 2.67 3.14
CA TYR A 87 -14.57 1.45 2.61
C TYR A 87 -15.20 0.62 3.75
N ASN A 88 -16.52 0.50 3.73
CA ASN A 88 -17.26 -0.36 4.66
C ASN A 88 -17.37 -1.76 4.06
N PHE A 89 -16.58 -2.69 4.58
CA PHE A 89 -16.57 -4.07 4.11
C PHE A 89 -17.93 -4.76 4.27
N PHE A 90 -18.66 -4.48 5.35
CA PHE A 90 -19.96 -5.10 5.61
C PHE A 90 -21.04 -4.66 4.62
N LEU A 91 -20.95 -3.43 4.09
CA LEU A 91 -21.88 -2.91 3.08
C LEU A 91 -21.37 -3.08 1.64
N GLY A 92 -20.12 -3.54 1.47
CA GLY A 92 -19.48 -3.66 0.16
C GLY A 92 -19.29 -2.32 -0.57
N ARG A 93 -19.24 -1.19 0.16
CA ARG A 93 -19.20 0.16 -0.45
C ARG A 93 -18.56 1.20 0.46
N CYS A 94 -18.26 2.36 -0.10
CA CYS A 94 -17.79 3.52 0.67
C CYS A 94 -18.91 4.08 1.56
N ASP A 95 -18.56 4.41 2.80
CA ASP A 95 -19.45 4.91 3.84
C ASP A 95 -18.75 6.04 4.62
N TYR A 96 -19.49 6.76 5.45
CA TYR A 96 -18.95 7.81 6.28
C TYR A 96 -17.93 7.26 7.28
N ALA A 97 -16.88 8.03 7.55
CA ALA A 97 -15.79 7.62 8.42
C ALA A 97 -16.24 7.22 9.84
N VAL A 98 -17.36 7.78 10.32
CA VAL A 98 -17.96 7.46 11.63
C VAL A 98 -18.53 6.04 11.69
N ASN A 99 -18.90 5.46 10.54
CA ASN A 99 -19.47 4.11 10.43
C ASN A 99 -18.38 3.05 10.19
N VAL A 100 -17.12 3.45 10.01
CA VAL A 100 -16.01 2.56 9.65
C VAL A 100 -14.86 2.76 10.63
N ALA A 101 -14.70 1.80 11.52
CA ALA A 101 -13.55 1.72 12.41
C ALA A 101 -12.31 1.26 11.63
N CYS A 102 -11.35 2.17 11.44
CA CYS A 102 -10.03 1.80 10.92
C CYS A 102 -9.12 1.40 12.06
N PRO A 103 -8.38 0.29 11.94
CA PRO A 103 -7.34 -0.03 12.89
C PRO A 103 -6.23 1.02 12.80
N ILE A 104 -5.66 1.41 13.95
CA ILE A 104 -4.46 2.24 14.00
C ILE A 104 -3.27 1.28 13.87
N LEU A 105 -2.78 1.08 12.64
CA LEU A 105 -1.63 0.23 12.32
C LEU A 105 -0.39 1.05 11.97
#